data_AF-A0A0C5GLJ1-F1
#
_entry.id   AF-A0A0C5GLJ1-F1
#
_cell.length_a   1.000
_cell.length_b   1.000
_cell.length_c   1.000
_cell.angle_alpha   90.00
_cell.angle_beta   90.00
_cell.angle_gamma   90.00
#
_symmetry.space_group_name_H-M   'P 1'
#
loop_
_entity.id
_entity.type
_entity.pdbx_description
1 polymer ?
#
loop_
_entity_poly.entity_id
_entity_poly.type
_entity_poly.pdbx_seq_one_letter_code
_entity_poly.pdbx_strand_id
1 'polypeptide(L)'
;MPKLVDRSMMESVFPPENLQIWEIGKLPAGICESARSVLTDVGLPHDRNSFFRLDGWLLEGENPPNTFRRCAELDYFCRYRDVPTGWEDWLVMGEIFYDVVALDPTSGLVYCLPDGEYRAMLLNQSLESFVYFTYLLEGERPNYDFSVSDEIPDSEGVAISLRERMVHADPLPFEGTEPAWSENFDWETEEAPQMPTWDVVLSNVYDSVG
;
A
#
# COMPACT_ATOMS: atom_id res chain seq x y z
N MET A 1 2.14 3.59 21.14
CA MET A 1 1.28 2.44 20.84
C MET A 1 2.18 1.21 20.69
N PRO A 2 1.69 -0.02 20.93
CA PRO A 2 2.44 -1.22 20.56
C PRO A 2 2.70 -1.21 19.05
N LYS A 3 3.80 -1.82 18.62
CA LYS A 3 4.10 -1.99 17.19
C LYS A 3 3.04 -2.88 16.54
N LEU A 4 2.52 -2.49 15.38
CA LEU A 4 1.53 -3.27 14.62
C LEU A 4 2.19 -4.41 13.85
N VAL A 5 3.44 -4.20 13.42
CA VAL A 5 4.20 -5.17 12.63
C VAL A 5 5.66 -5.16 13.04
N ASP A 6 6.29 -6.33 12.97
CA ASP A 6 7.73 -6.49 13.15
C ASP A 6 8.33 -7.40 12.06
N ARG A 7 9.66 -7.51 12.08
CA ARG A 7 10.39 -8.32 11.11
C ARG A 7 9.97 -9.79 11.13
N SER A 8 9.75 -10.36 12.31
CA SER A 8 9.38 -11.77 12.44
C SER A 8 7.98 -12.04 11.87
N MET A 9 7.07 -11.10 12.00
CA MET A 9 5.75 -11.17 11.36
C MET A 9 5.89 -11.14 9.84
N MET A 10 6.63 -10.18 9.28
CA MET A 10 6.84 -10.10 7.84
C MET A 10 7.51 -11.35 7.28
N GLU A 11 8.53 -11.88 7.95
CA GLU A 11 9.23 -13.11 7.54
C GLU A 11 8.38 -14.38 7.62
N SER A 12 7.23 -14.33 8.31
CA SER A 12 6.31 -15.47 8.38
C SER A 12 5.46 -15.64 7.12
N VAL A 13 5.32 -14.59 6.29
CA VAL A 13 4.53 -14.60 5.06
C VAL A 13 5.36 -14.24 3.82
N PHE A 14 6.42 -13.44 3.98
CA PHE A 14 7.38 -13.14 2.92
C PHE A 14 8.73 -13.81 3.20
N PRO A 15 9.34 -14.49 2.22
CA PRO A 15 10.73 -14.92 2.34
C PRO A 15 11.65 -13.74 2.67
N PRO A 16 12.69 -13.91 3.53
CA PRO A 16 13.58 -12.81 3.91
C PRO A 16 14.21 -12.05 2.74
N GLU A 17 14.49 -12.74 1.63
CA GLU A 17 15.01 -12.20 0.37
C GLU A 17 14.02 -11.29 -0.38
N ASN A 18 12.72 -11.45 -0.12
CA ASN A 18 11.65 -10.64 -0.69
C ASN A 18 11.28 -9.46 0.22
N LEU A 19 12.10 -9.16 1.23
CA LEU A 19 11.89 -8.02 2.12
C LEU A 19 13.06 -7.04 1.98
N GLN A 20 12.78 -5.88 1.37
CA GLN A 20 13.77 -4.84 1.18
C GLN A 20 13.92 -3.98 2.44
N ILE A 21 15.17 -3.84 2.90
CA ILE A 21 15.58 -2.89 3.95
C ILE A 21 16.62 -1.92 3.42
N TRP A 22 16.74 -0.76 4.04
CA TRP A 22 17.72 0.26 3.63
C TRP A 22 18.72 0.55 4.74
N GLU A 23 19.95 0.82 4.35
CA GLU A 23 20.94 1.38 5.27
C GLU A 23 20.50 2.79 5.71
N ILE A 24 20.68 3.12 6.98
CA ILE A 24 20.26 4.43 7.53
C ILE A 24 20.84 5.63 6.76
N GLY A 25 22.06 5.49 6.21
CA GLY A 25 22.72 6.54 5.42
C GLY A 25 22.13 6.75 4.03
N LYS A 26 21.23 5.87 3.57
CA LYS A 26 20.50 5.97 2.30
C LYS A 26 19.12 6.61 2.46
N LEU A 27 18.66 6.76 3.69
CA LEU A 27 17.38 7.39 3.99
C LEU A 27 17.52 8.92 4.06
N PRO A 28 16.49 9.69 3.69
CA PRO A 28 16.51 11.15 3.79
C PRO A 28 16.75 11.62 5.23
N ALA A 29 17.50 12.71 5.37
CA ALA A 29 17.63 13.40 6.65
C ALA A 29 16.26 13.95 7.08
N GLY A 30 15.84 13.65 8.30
CA GLY A 30 14.54 14.11 8.83
C GLY A 30 13.37 13.14 8.60
N ILE A 31 13.62 11.94 8.06
CA ILE A 31 12.59 10.90 8.04
C ILE A 31 12.07 10.62 9.46
N CYS A 32 10.76 10.51 9.62
CA CYS A 32 10.13 10.26 10.90
C CYS A 32 10.58 8.92 11.49
N GLU A 33 10.64 8.84 12.81
CA GLU A 33 11.28 7.71 13.49
C GLU A 33 10.59 6.37 13.22
N SER A 34 9.25 6.36 13.14
CA SER A 34 8.47 5.15 12.87
C SER A 34 8.74 4.63 11.45
N ALA A 35 8.64 5.49 10.43
CA ALA A 35 8.95 5.09 9.06
C ALA A 35 10.41 4.65 8.91
N ARG A 36 11.34 5.35 9.58
CA ARG A 36 12.75 4.94 9.62
C ARG A 36 12.91 3.53 10.17
N SER A 37 12.31 3.21 11.32
CA SER A 37 12.42 1.87 11.92
C SER A 37 11.81 0.80 11.01
N VAL A 38 10.71 1.09 10.32
CA VAL A 38 10.14 0.17 9.33
C VAL A 38 11.14 -0.08 8.19
N LEU A 39 11.72 0.97 7.60
CA LEU A 39 12.64 0.84 6.47
C LEU A 39 13.99 0.23 6.82
N THR A 40 14.46 0.36 8.07
CA THR A 40 15.75 -0.22 8.49
C THR A 40 15.64 -1.60 9.13
N ASP A 41 14.53 -1.88 9.84
CA ASP A 41 14.42 -3.03 10.74
C ASP A 41 13.37 -4.06 10.28
N VAL A 42 12.25 -3.62 9.69
CA VAL A 42 11.13 -4.49 9.29
C VAL A 42 11.24 -4.87 7.81
N GLY A 43 11.35 -3.86 6.96
CA GLY A 43 11.42 -3.96 5.50
C GLY A 43 10.05 -3.86 4.81
N LEU A 44 10.12 -3.60 3.51
CA LEU A 44 8.95 -3.59 2.62
C LEU A 44 8.94 -4.83 1.74
N PRO A 45 7.76 -5.37 1.39
CA PRO A 45 7.68 -6.48 0.46
C PRO A 45 8.17 -6.06 -0.92
N HIS A 46 8.97 -6.93 -1.52
CA HIS A 46 9.54 -6.84 -2.86
C HIS A 46 9.24 -8.15 -3.61
N ASP A 47 7.95 -8.46 -3.71
CA ASP A 47 7.41 -9.56 -4.49
C ASP A 47 6.49 -9.00 -5.58
N ARG A 48 6.77 -9.36 -6.83
CA ARG A 48 6.01 -8.90 -8.00
C ARG A 48 4.60 -9.48 -8.07
N ASN A 49 4.33 -10.53 -7.31
CA ASN A 49 3.01 -11.16 -7.25
C ASN A 49 2.14 -10.61 -6.12
N SER A 50 2.68 -9.76 -5.24
CA SER A 50 1.88 -9.06 -4.22
C SER A 50 1.18 -7.83 -4.82
N PHE A 51 0.11 -7.38 -4.18
CA PHE A 51 -0.62 -6.19 -4.62
C PHE A 51 0.24 -4.92 -4.61
N PHE A 52 1.12 -4.77 -3.62
CA PHE A 52 2.11 -3.69 -3.58
C PHE A 52 3.39 -4.11 -4.29
N ARG A 53 3.82 -3.31 -5.27
CA ARG A 53 5.06 -3.52 -6.01
C ARG A 53 6.06 -2.40 -5.73
N LEU A 54 7.19 -2.77 -5.13
CA LEU A 54 8.29 -1.84 -4.84
C LEU A 54 9.00 -1.35 -6.12
N ASP A 55 9.00 -2.16 -7.18
CA ASP A 55 9.63 -1.90 -8.48
C ASP A 55 8.57 -1.59 -9.56
N GLY A 56 7.62 -0.71 -9.21
CA GLY A 56 6.53 -0.28 -10.09
C GLY A 56 6.97 0.37 -11.41
N TRP A 57 6.02 0.70 -12.28
CA TRP A 57 6.29 1.18 -13.65
C TRP A 57 7.11 2.48 -13.68
N LEU A 58 6.97 3.36 -12.68
CA LEU A 58 7.78 4.58 -12.52
C LEU A 58 9.23 4.32 -12.06
N LEU A 59 9.50 3.09 -11.62
CA LEU A 59 10.78 2.61 -11.09
C LEU A 59 11.38 1.53 -12.01
N GLU A 60 10.79 1.30 -13.20
CA GLU A 60 11.25 0.32 -14.18
C GLU A 60 12.75 0.49 -14.50
N GLY A 61 13.53 -0.57 -14.25
CA GLY A 61 14.97 -0.63 -14.53
C GLY A 61 15.88 -0.55 -13.30
N GLU A 62 15.36 -0.23 -12.12
CA GLU A 62 16.10 -0.19 -10.85
C GLU A 62 15.67 -1.33 -9.92
N ASN A 63 16.42 -2.44 -9.88
CA ASN A 63 16.14 -3.55 -8.97
C ASN A 63 17.03 -3.50 -7.72
N PRO A 64 16.43 -3.47 -6.52
CA PRO A 64 15.51 -2.43 -6.03
C PRO A 64 16.22 -1.05 -5.91
N PRO A 65 15.49 0.07 -5.76
CA PRO A 65 16.12 1.38 -5.71
C PRO A 65 17.03 1.52 -4.48
N ASN A 66 18.31 1.80 -4.73
CA ASN A 66 19.31 2.07 -3.67
C ASN A 66 18.96 3.32 -2.84
N THR A 67 18.11 4.20 -3.37
CA THR A 67 17.58 5.41 -2.76
C THR A 67 16.20 5.70 -3.31
N PHE A 68 15.28 6.20 -2.49
CA PHE A 68 13.96 6.62 -2.97
C PHE A 68 14.05 7.87 -3.85
N ARG A 69 13.32 7.86 -4.96
CA ARG A 69 13.09 9.06 -5.78
C ARG A 69 12.07 9.94 -5.08
N ARG A 70 12.22 11.25 -5.23
CA ARG A 70 11.24 12.22 -4.75
C ARG A 70 10.14 12.43 -5.78
N CYS A 71 8.94 12.79 -5.35
CA CYS A 71 7.86 13.11 -6.27
C CYS A 71 8.23 14.28 -7.21
N ALA A 72 8.95 15.30 -6.73
CA ALA A 72 9.42 16.40 -7.60
C ALA A 72 10.45 15.99 -8.66
N GLU A 73 11.08 14.81 -8.55
CA GLU A 73 12.02 14.29 -9.54
C GLU A 73 11.31 13.54 -10.69
N LEU A 74 9.99 13.36 -10.60
CA LEU A 74 9.17 12.73 -11.63
C LEU A 74 8.25 13.78 -12.27
N ASP A 75 8.47 14.04 -13.56
CA ASP A 75 7.62 14.93 -14.37
C ASP A 75 6.14 14.51 -14.35
N TYR A 76 5.85 13.26 -14.03
CA TYR A 76 4.49 12.72 -13.89
C TYR A 76 3.65 13.52 -12.86
N PHE A 77 4.25 13.89 -11.72
CA PHE A 77 3.49 14.48 -10.61
C PHE A 77 3.23 15.98 -10.75
N CYS A 78 3.84 16.67 -11.71
CA CYS A 78 3.58 18.10 -11.94
C CYS A 78 2.12 18.41 -12.31
N ARG A 79 1.34 17.39 -12.70
CA ARG A 79 -0.08 17.49 -13.05
C ARG A 79 -1.01 17.43 -11.85
N TYR A 80 -0.53 16.93 -10.70
CA TYR A 80 -1.32 16.79 -9.49
C TYR A 80 -1.68 18.17 -8.93
N ARG A 81 -2.93 18.29 -8.50
CA ARG A 81 -3.54 19.50 -7.96
C ARG A 81 -4.00 19.22 -6.53
N ASP A 82 -4.12 20.29 -5.75
CA ASP A 82 -4.58 20.24 -4.36
C ASP A 82 -3.75 19.28 -3.48
N VAL A 83 -2.48 19.05 -3.84
CA VAL A 83 -1.55 18.21 -3.08
C VAL A 83 -1.10 18.93 -1.81
N PRO A 84 -0.91 18.21 -0.69
CA PRO A 84 -0.40 18.80 0.54
C PRO A 84 0.93 19.50 0.36
N THR A 85 1.19 20.50 1.20
CA THR A 85 2.48 21.21 1.19
C THR A 85 3.62 20.25 1.51
N GLY A 86 4.71 20.32 0.74
CA GLY A 86 5.88 19.44 0.90
C GLY A 86 5.79 18.13 0.12
N TRP A 87 4.76 17.96 -0.72
CA TRP A 87 4.63 16.80 -1.61
C TRP A 87 5.85 16.60 -2.50
N GLU A 88 6.57 17.68 -2.82
CA GLU A 88 7.79 17.64 -3.63
C GLU A 88 8.85 16.71 -3.05
N ASP A 89 8.90 16.59 -1.72
CA ASP A 89 9.88 15.79 -0.98
C ASP A 89 9.37 14.40 -0.60
N TRP A 90 8.13 14.05 -0.97
CA TRP A 90 7.58 12.72 -0.70
C TRP A 90 8.36 11.66 -1.47
N LEU A 91 8.58 10.53 -0.80
CA LEU A 91 9.35 9.40 -1.32
C LEU A 91 8.44 8.47 -2.10
N VAL A 92 8.74 8.22 -3.36
CA VAL A 92 8.04 7.23 -4.17
C VAL A 92 8.44 5.84 -3.71
N MET A 93 7.50 5.11 -3.13
CA MET A 93 7.75 3.80 -2.52
C MET A 93 7.52 2.65 -3.50
N GLY A 94 6.54 2.79 -4.40
CA GLY A 94 6.10 1.72 -5.26
C GLY A 94 4.68 2.00 -5.76
N GLU A 95 3.90 0.95 -6.03
CA GLU A 95 2.54 1.10 -6.54
C GLU A 95 1.60 -0.03 -6.10
N ILE A 96 0.29 0.24 -6.16
CA ILE A 96 -0.80 -0.72 -6.05
C ILE A 96 -1.71 -0.51 -7.25
N PHE A 97 -1.93 -1.52 -8.10
CA PHE A 97 -2.77 -1.40 -9.31
C PHE A 97 -2.54 -0.11 -10.12
N TYR A 98 -1.27 0.22 -10.41
CA TYR A 98 -0.82 1.43 -11.10
C TYR A 98 -0.88 2.74 -10.30
N ASP A 99 -1.60 2.76 -9.18
CA ASP A 99 -1.61 3.90 -8.27
C ASP A 99 -0.28 3.99 -7.53
N VAL A 100 0.34 5.17 -7.55
CA VAL A 100 1.65 5.34 -6.92
C VAL A 100 1.49 5.50 -5.42
N VAL A 101 2.27 4.74 -4.67
CA VAL A 101 2.36 4.86 -3.21
C VAL A 101 3.53 5.77 -2.87
N ALA A 102 3.24 6.85 -2.15
CA ALA A 102 4.23 7.82 -1.71
C ALA A 102 4.24 7.95 -0.17
N LEU A 103 5.42 8.12 0.42
CA LEU A 103 5.60 8.37 1.84
C LEU A 103 5.97 9.84 2.05
N ASP A 104 5.23 10.55 2.88
CA ASP A 104 5.73 11.81 3.43
C ASP A 104 6.80 11.51 4.50
N PRO A 105 8.09 11.81 4.25
CA PRO A 105 9.15 11.47 5.19
C PRO A 105 9.00 12.24 6.51
N THR A 106 8.34 13.39 6.53
CA THR A 106 8.24 14.23 7.73
C THR A 106 7.16 13.73 8.68
N SER A 107 5.97 13.44 8.16
CA SER A 107 4.84 12.99 8.98
C SER A 107 4.78 11.47 9.14
N GLY A 108 5.34 10.71 8.18
CA GLY A 108 5.18 9.26 8.10
C GLY A 108 3.86 8.80 7.46
N LEU A 109 3.02 9.74 7.01
CA LEU A 109 1.77 9.45 6.30
C LEU A 109 2.08 8.82 4.95
N VAL A 110 1.27 7.83 4.58
CA VAL A 110 1.36 7.18 3.27
C VAL A 110 0.21 7.69 2.42
N TYR A 111 0.53 8.11 1.21
CA TYR A 111 -0.40 8.62 0.22
C TYR A 111 -0.47 7.68 -0.97
N CYS A 112 -1.65 7.64 -1.55
CA CYS A 112 -1.91 7.13 -2.88
C CYS A 112 -2.01 8.31 -3.85
N LEU A 113 -1.42 8.15 -5.02
CA LEU A 113 -1.45 9.08 -6.14
C LEU A 113 -2.01 8.29 -7.32
N PRO A 114 -3.36 8.25 -7.48
CA PRO A 114 -4.00 7.39 -8.47
C PRO A 114 -3.76 7.85 -9.91
N ASP A 115 -3.67 6.93 -10.85
CA ASP A 115 -3.56 7.32 -12.27
C ASP A 115 -4.90 7.88 -12.78
N GLY A 116 -4.83 8.91 -13.63
CA GLY A 116 -6.02 9.62 -14.12
C GLY A 116 -6.66 10.59 -13.12
N GLU A 117 -6.43 10.41 -11.81
CA GLU A 117 -6.84 11.35 -10.77
C GLU A 117 -5.66 12.17 -10.25
N TYR A 118 -5.62 13.44 -10.65
CA TYR A 118 -4.55 14.35 -10.30
C TYR A 118 -4.70 14.91 -8.87
N ARG A 119 -4.91 14.05 -7.87
CA ARG A 119 -5.03 14.39 -6.44
C ARG A 119 -4.35 13.34 -5.57
N ALA A 120 -3.78 13.80 -4.45
CA ALA A 120 -3.25 12.89 -3.44
C ALA A 120 -4.35 12.45 -2.47
N MET A 121 -4.46 11.14 -2.25
CA MET A 121 -5.37 10.54 -1.28
C MET A 121 -4.55 9.94 -0.15
N LEU A 122 -4.99 10.07 1.10
CA LEU A 122 -4.34 9.39 2.21
C LEU A 122 -4.63 7.90 2.13
N LEU A 123 -3.56 7.10 2.11
CA LEU A 123 -3.63 5.64 2.02
C LEU A 123 -3.50 4.98 3.40
N ASN A 124 -2.65 5.53 4.27
CA ASN A 124 -2.51 5.09 5.67
C ASN A 124 -1.98 6.22 6.56
N GLN A 125 -2.33 6.16 7.86
CA GLN A 125 -1.82 7.07 8.89
C GLN A 125 -0.33 6.86 9.21
N SER A 126 0.23 5.73 8.81
CA SER A 126 1.66 5.45 9.00
C SER A 126 2.16 4.40 8.03
N LEU A 127 3.47 4.42 7.76
CA LEU A 127 4.14 3.32 7.05
C LEU A 127 4.01 1.98 7.80
N GLU A 128 3.90 2.00 9.12
CA GLU A 128 3.70 0.78 9.92
C GLU A 128 2.34 0.13 9.63
N SER A 129 1.27 0.93 9.60
CA SER A 129 -0.08 0.46 9.23
C SER A 129 -0.12 -0.05 7.79
N PHE A 130 0.55 0.65 6.87
CA PHE A 130 0.67 0.22 5.48
C PHE A 130 1.34 -1.16 5.37
N VAL A 131 2.48 -1.36 6.04
CA VAL A 131 3.18 -2.66 6.03
C VAL A 131 2.38 -3.75 6.75
N TYR A 132 1.63 -3.40 7.80
CA TYR A 132 0.72 -4.35 8.43
C TYR A 132 -0.38 -4.82 7.46
N PHE A 133 -0.91 -3.94 6.61
CA PHE A 133 -1.93 -4.31 5.62
C PHE A 133 -1.36 -5.26 4.57
N THR A 134 -0.13 -5.03 4.09
CA THR A 134 0.53 -5.96 3.14
C THR A 134 0.81 -7.32 3.77
N TYR A 135 1.19 -7.36 5.04
CA TYR A 135 1.30 -8.60 5.82
C TYR A 135 -0.02 -9.38 5.88
N LEU A 136 -1.12 -8.70 6.20
CA LEU A 136 -2.44 -9.33 6.29
C LEU A 136 -2.86 -9.95 4.96
N LEU A 137 -2.66 -9.23 3.86
CA LEU A 137 -2.99 -9.70 2.51
C LEU A 137 -2.18 -10.96 2.17
N GLU A 138 -0.84 -10.91 2.29
CA GLU A 138 -0.01 -12.07 1.95
C GLU A 138 -0.33 -13.30 2.81
N GLY A 139 -0.63 -13.10 4.10
CA GLY A 139 -1.02 -14.18 4.99
C GLY A 139 -2.33 -14.89 4.60
N GLU A 140 -3.26 -14.17 3.96
CA GLU A 140 -4.53 -14.71 3.48
C GLU A 140 -4.51 -15.12 2.01
N ARG A 141 -3.39 -14.89 1.30
CA ARG A 141 -3.28 -15.13 -0.14
C ARG A 141 -3.71 -16.52 -0.60
N PRO A 142 -3.39 -17.62 0.10
CA PRO A 142 -3.90 -18.95 -0.24
C PRO A 142 -5.45 -19.07 -0.23
N ASN A 143 -6.14 -18.13 0.42
CA ASN A 143 -7.59 -18.12 0.54
C ASN A 143 -8.29 -17.19 -0.46
N TYR A 144 -7.56 -16.55 -1.38
CA TYR A 144 -8.17 -15.67 -2.41
C TYR A 144 -7.43 -15.60 -3.75
N ASP A 145 -6.25 -16.21 -3.89
CA ASP A 145 -5.45 -16.16 -5.12
C ASP A 145 -5.25 -17.57 -5.73
N PHE A 146 -5.85 -17.81 -6.89
CA PHE A 146 -5.80 -19.09 -7.60
C PHE A 146 -4.40 -19.42 -8.15
N SER A 147 -3.50 -18.43 -8.24
CA SER A 147 -2.11 -18.69 -8.64
C SER A 147 -1.32 -19.42 -7.57
N VAL A 148 -1.78 -19.41 -6.31
CA VAL A 148 -1.12 -20.06 -5.17
C VAL A 148 -1.93 -21.20 -4.54
N SER A 149 -3.24 -21.29 -4.81
CA SER A 149 -4.11 -22.36 -4.31
C SER A 149 -5.08 -22.84 -5.38
N ASP A 150 -5.24 -24.16 -5.52
CA ASP A 150 -6.21 -24.77 -6.45
C ASP A 150 -7.67 -24.60 -5.99
N GLU A 151 -7.89 -24.35 -4.70
CA GLU A 151 -9.20 -24.21 -4.09
C GLU A 151 -9.28 -22.94 -3.23
N ILE A 152 -10.32 -22.13 -3.48
CA ILE A 152 -10.64 -20.93 -2.71
C ILE A 152 -12.03 -21.15 -2.10
N PRO A 153 -12.10 -21.53 -0.81
CA PRO A 153 -13.36 -21.92 -0.21
C PRO A 153 -14.28 -20.74 0.15
N ASP A 154 -13.71 -19.59 0.53
CA ASP A 154 -14.46 -18.44 1.04
C ASP A 154 -13.68 -17.12 0.93
N SER A 155 -13.45 -16.65 -0.30
CA SER A 155 -12.82 -15.35 -0.58
C SER A 155 -13.64 -14.16 -0.05
N GLU A 156 -14.98 -14.26 -0.08
CA GLU A 156 -15.87 -13.24 0.46
C GLU A 156 -15.66 -13.02 1.97
N GLY A 157 -15.68 -14.11 2.75
CA GLY A 157 -15.42 -14.08 4.18
C GLY A 157 -14.02 -13.57 4.52
N VAL A 158 -13.03 -13.90 3.67
CA VAL A 158 -11.65 -13.39 3.80
C VAL A 158 -11.59 -11.89 3.57
N ALA A 159 -12.22 -11.36 2.52
CA ALA A 159 -12.27 -9.92 2.25
C ALA A 159 -12.93 -9.14 3.40
N ILE A 160 -14.03 -9.65 3.94
CA ILE A 160 -14.72 -9.05 5.10
C ILE A 160 -13.79 -9.05 6.32
N SER A 161 -13.18 -10.19 6.64
CA SER A 161 -12.28 -10.31 7.80
C SER A 161 -11.02 -9.44 7.66
N LEU A 162 -10.46 -9.33 6.46
CA LEU A 162 -9.34 -8.42 6.16
C LEU A 162 -9.75 -6.98 6.40
N ARG A 163 -10.88 -6.54 5.85
CA ARG A 163 -11.38 -5.17 6.04
C ARG A 163 -11.56 -4.83 7.51
N GLU A 164 -12.17 -5.73 8.30
CA GLU A 164 -12.35 -5.52 9.75
C GLU A 164 -11.02 -5.36 10.49
N ARG A 165 -10.03 -6.21 10.21
CA ARG A 165 -8.68 -6.12 10.81
C ARG A 165 -7.95 -4.85 10.37
N MET A 166 -8.06 -4.48 9.11
CA MET A 166 -7.47 -3.26 8.56
C MET A 166 -8.09 -2.01 9.21
N VAL A 167 -9.43 -1.91 9.28
CA VAL A 167 -10.14 -0.83 9.97
C VAL A 167 -9.75 -0.74 11.45
N HIS A 168 -9.58 -1.88 12.13
CA HIS A 168 -9.16 -1.89 13.52
C HIS A 168 -7.74 -1.34 13.72
N ALA A 169 -6.83 -1.61 12.78
CA ALA A 169 -5.43 -1.16 12.84
C ALA A 169 -5.26 0.29 12.35
N ASP A 170 -5.98 0.68 11.30
CA ASP A 170 -5.99 2.04 10.74
C ASP A 170 -7.35 2.29 10.06
N PRO A 171 -8.27 3.04 10.72
CA PRO A 171 -9.61 3.27 10.17
C PRO A 171 -9.63 4.29 9.04
N LEU A 172 -8.64 5.18 8.97
CA LEU A 172 -8.60 6.33 8.05
C LEU A 172 -8.88 5.95 6.59
N PRO A 173 -8.30 4.86 6.03
CA PRO A 173 -8.47 4.56 4.62
C PRO A 173 -9.89 4.14 4.24
N PHE A 174 -10.72 3.82 5.24
CA PHE A 174 -12.09 3.31 5.06
C PHE A 174 -13.14 4.32 5.56
N GLU A 175 -12.75 5.47 6.08
CA GLU A 175 -13.69 6.47 6.58
C GLU A 175 -14.57 7.02 5.45
N GLY A 176 -15.89 7.01 5.67
CA GLY A 176 -16.86 7.52 4.69
C GLY A 176 -17.01 6.65 3.44
N THR A 177 -16.42 5.46 3.41
CA THR A 177 -16.46 4.54 2.27
C THR A 177 -17.18 3.25 2.65
N GLU A 178 -18.20 2.91 1.87
CA GLU A 178 -18.86 1.60 1.94
C GLU A 178 -18.06 0.57 1.12
N PRO A 179 -17.96 -0.70 1.55
CA PRO A 179 -17.24 -1.71 0.79
C PRO A 179 -17.89 -1.95 -0.56
N ALA A 180 -17.06 -2.36 -1.52
CA ALA A 180 -17.42 -2.64 -2.91
C ALA A 180 -18.59 -3.65 -3.05
N TRP A 181 -18.64 -4.62 -2.15
CA TRP A 181 -19.67 -5.67 -2.10
C TRP A 181 -20.93 -5.26 -1.30
N SER A 182 -21.03 -4.01 -0.86
CA SER A 182 -22.26 -3.53 -0.20
C SER A 182 -23.38 -3.32 -1.22
N GLU A 183 -24.63 -3.60 -0.82
CA GLU A 183 -25.82 -3.36 -1.66
C GLU A 183 -26.02 -1.88 -2.04
N ASN A 184 -25.33 -0.97 -1.36
CA ASN A 184 -25.41 0.47 -1.57
C ASN A 184 -24.35 1.01 -2.54
N PHE A 185 -23.41 0.17 -2.99
CA PHE A 185 -22.34 0.58 -3.91
C PHE A 185 -22.83 0.47 -5.36
N ASP A 186 -23.07 1.61 -6.00
CA ASP A 186 -23.55 1.67 -7.38
C ASP A 186 -22.42 1.98 -8.37
N TRP A 187 -21.90 0.89 -8.97
CA TRP A 187 -20.86 0.91 -10.00
C TRP A 187 -21.23 1.67 -11.28
N GLU A 188 -22.52 1.91 -11.52
CA GLU A 188 -23.02 2.51 -12.76
C GLU A 188 -23.26 4.02 -12.64
N THR A 189 -23.09 4.61 -11.46
CA THR A 189 -23.22 6.06 -11.32
C THR A 189 -22.01 6.79 -11.90
N GLU A 190 -22.26 7.69 -12.86
CA GLU A 190 -21.23 8.63 -13.37
C GLU A 190 -20.68 9.57 -12.28
N GLU A 191 -21.34 9.60 -11.11
CA GLU A 191 -20.95 10.34 -9.91
C GLU A 191 -20.38 9.44 -8.78
N ALA A 192 -20.17 8.13 -9.04
CA ALA A 192 -19.55 7.24 -8.05
C ALA A 192 -18.18 7.80 -7.66
N PRO A 193 -17.92 8.06 -6.36
CA PRO A 193 -16.57 8.40 -5.94
C PRO A 193 -15.63 7.26 -6.30
N GLN A 194 -14.40 7.58 -6.74
CA GLN A 194 -13.38 6.56 -6.96
C GLN A 194 -13.21 5.75 -5.67
N MET A 195 -13.28 4.43 -5.83
CA MET A 195 -13.11 3.53 -4.70
C MET A 195 -11.68 3.70 -4.16
N PRO A 196 -11.51 3.89 -2.83
CA PRO A 196 -10.19 3.96 -2.23
C PRO A 196 -9.35 2.72 -2.58
N THR A 197 -8.05 2.92 -2.78
CA THR A 197 -7.14 1.86 -3.25
C THR A 197 -7.20 0.58 -2.42
N TRP A 198 -7.37 0.67 -1.08
CA TRP A 198 -7.56 -0.53 -0.26
C TRP A 198 -8.89 -1.24 -0.48
N ASP A 199 -9.99 -0.53 -0.72
CA ASP A 199 -11.26 -1.16 -1.09
C ASP A 199 -11.18 -1.76 -2.52
N VAL A 200 -10.38 -1.20 -3.44
CA VAL A 200 -10.06 -1.86 -4.73
C VAL A 200 -9.33 -3.19 -4.51
N VAL A 201 -8.32 -3.20 -3.64
CA VAL A 201 -7.62 -4.44 -3.25
C VAL A 201 -8.57 -5.45 -2.63
N LEU A 202 -9.42 -5.03 -1.70
CA LEU A 202 -10.36 -5.93 -1.04
C LEU A 202 -11.47 -6.43 -1.98
N SER A 203 -11.88 -5.63 -2.98
CA SER A 203 -12.78 -6.09 -4.04
C SER A 203 -12.14 -7.20 -4.87
N ASN A 204 -10.85 -7.08 -5.19
CA ASN A 204 -10.12 -8.15 -5.89
C ASN A 204 -10.00 -9.41 -5.03
N VAL A 205 -9.75 -9.25 -3.72
CA VAL A 205 -9.80 -10.38 -2.78
C VAL A 205 -11.18 -11.04 -2.77
N TYR A 206 -12.25 -10.24 -2.72
CA TYR A 206 -13.64 -10.72 -2.70
C TYR A 206 -13.99 -11.54 -3.96
N ASP A 207 -13.62 -11.02 -5.13
CA ASP A 207 -13.90 -11.68 -6.42
C ASP A 207 -13.00 -12.91 -6.68
N SER A 208 -11.95 -13.10 -5.88
CA SER A 208 -10.85 -14.05 -6.07
C SER A 208 -10.03 -13.75 -7.33
N VAL A 209 -8.73 -13.52 -7.15
CA VAL A 209 -7.81 -13.22 -8.27
C VAL A 209 -7.08 -14.48 -8.75
N GLY A 210 -6.69 -14.52 -10.02
CA GLY A 210 -5.98 -15.66 -10.63
C GLY A 210 -5.72 -15.50 -12.11
#